data_AF-A0A9D4WUM1-F1
#
_entry.id   AF-A0A9D4WUM1-F1
#
_cell.length_a   1.000
_cell.length_b   1.000
_cell.length_c   1.000
_cell.angle_alpha   90.00
_cell.angle_beta   90.00
_cell.angle_gamma   90.00
#
_symmetry.space_group_name_H-M   'P 1'
#
loop_
_entity.id
_entity.type
_entity.pdbx_description
1 polymer ?
#
loop_
_entity_poly.entity_id
_entity_poly.type
_entity_poly.pdbx_seq_one_letter_code
_entity_poly.pdbx_strand_id
1 'polypeptide(L)'
;MANNPSNPRSRISNLASISPRIDTIKQSRKETALIPALIDATSSDSNLEEEPGIRMVALFDHEECGSNSAQGAGSPVVLDALSRITYSFSPNSKLLEKAVQKSFLVSADMAHALHPNYMDRHEENHQPKLHGGLVIKQNANQRYATNAVTSFIFREIASKHNLPVQDFVVRNDMACGSTIGPILASGIGIRTVDVGAPQLSMHSIREMCAVDDVKYSYEHFKAFFQEFSLLDANIVVDI
;
A
#
# COMPACT_ATOMS: atom_id res chain seq x y z
N MET A 1 -33.52 22.74 24.40
CA MET A 1 -34.31 22.99 23.18
C MET A 1 -34.02 21.87 22.21
N ALA A 2 -35.07 21.17 21.77
CA ALA A 2 -35.01 19.86 21.12
C ALA A 2 -34.30 19.89 19.75
N ASN A 3 -33.56 18.81 19.46
CA ASN A 3 -32.99 18.52 18.14
C ASN A 3 -34.11 18.41 17.11
N ASN A 4 -34.12 19.32 16.13
CA ASN A 4 -35.02 19.25 14.98
C ASN A 4 -34.35 18.40 13.87
N PRO A 5 -34.90 17.23 13.49
CA PRO A 5 -34.29 16.31 12.53
C PRO A 5 -34.38 16.77 11.06
N SER A 6 -34.94 17.95 10.78
CA SER A 6 -35.17 18.45 9.40
C SER A 6 -34.11 19.44 8.89
N ASN A 7 -32.96 19.61 9.56
CA ASN A 7 -31.90 20.52 9.10
C ASN A 7 -30.81 19.75 8.32
N PRO A 8 -30.71 19.86 6.98
CA PRO A 8 -29.69 19.15 6.20
C PRO A 8 -28.25 19.61 6.51
N ARG A 9 -28.06 20.72 7.24
CA ARG A 9 -26.73 21.19 7.67
C ARG A 9 -26.22 20.54 8.97
N SER A 10 -27.01 19.75 9.68
CA SER A 10 -26.61 19.13 10.96
C SER A 10 -25.98 17.73 10.82
N ARG A 11 -25.61 17.30 9.59
CA ARG A 11 -24.92 16.04 9.31
C ARG A 11 -23.65 16.22 8.47
N ILE A 12 -22.82 17.21 8.79
CA ILE A 12 -21.40 17.12 8.41
C ILE A 12 -20.76 16.20 9.46
N SER A 13 -20.98 14.90 9.31
CA SER A 13 -20.31 13.88 10.14
C SER A 13 -18.80 13.95 9.90
N ASN A 14 -18.00 13.54 10.89
CA ASN A 14 -16.54 13.46 10.86
C ASN A 14 -16.05 12.39 9.85
N LEU A 15 -16.38 12.57 8.57
CA LEU A 15 -16.14 11.63 7.47
C LEU A 15 -14.82 11.88 6.76
N ALA A 16 -14.33 13.12 6.81
CA ALA A 16 -13.07 13.52 6.22
C ALA A 16 -12.06 13.86 7.29
N SER A 17 -10.81 13.52 7.03
CA SER A 17 -9.68 13.90 7.87
C SER A 17 -8.72 14.76 7.06
N ILE A 18 -8.59 16.01 7.49
CA ILE A 18 -7.77 17.04 6.85
C ILE A 18 -6.53 17.26 7.70
N SER A 19 -5.35 17.09 7.11
CA SER A 19 -4.07 17.22 7.82
C SER A 19 -2.95 17.62 6.86
N PRO A 20 -1.89 18.31 7.32
CA PRO A 20 -0.62 18.31 6.62
C PRO A 20 -0.05 16.88 6.57
N ARG A 21 0.70 16.58 5.50
CA ARG A 21 1.49 15.34 5.34
C ARG A 21 0.61 14.09 5.50
N ILE A 22 -0.51 14.04 4.80
CA ILE A 22 -1.17 12.76 4.57
C ILE A 22 -0.29 11.91 3.66
N ASP A 23 0.29 12.53 2.63
CA ASP A 23 1.27 11.89 1.77
C ASP A 23 2.66 11.82 2.42
N THR A 24 3.28 10.66 2.58
CA THR A 24 2.66 9.32 2.76
C THR A 24 2.50 8.98 4.26
N ILE A 25 2.76 9.97 5.13
CA ILE A 25 2.85 9.78 6.59
C ILE A 25 1.58 9.14 7.18
N LYS A 26 0.41 9.38 6.58
CA LYS A 26 -0.84 8.79 7.10
C LYS A 26 -1.01 7.32 6.77
N GLN A 27 -0.31 6.78 5.77
CA GLN A 27 -0.33 5.33 5.53
C GLN A 27 0.75 4.62 6.37
N SER A 28 1.85 5.30 6.68
CA SER A 28 3.01 4.73 7.39
C SER A 28 3.02 4.87 8.91
N ARG A 29 2.28 5.83 9.50
CA ARG A 29 2.38 6.13 10.94
C ARG A 29 1.91 5.01 11.87
N LYS A 30 2.48 5.04 13.09
CA LYS A 30 2.12 4.22 14.28
C LYS A 30 0.66 4.29 14.71
N GLU A 31 -0.15 5.17 14.14
CA GLU A 31 -1.52 5.42 14.59
C GLU A 31 -2.57 5.12 13.50
N THR A 32 -2.14 4.81 12.27
CA THR A 32 -3.02 4.96 11.11
C THR A 32 -3.18 3.72 10.25
N ALA A 33 -2.12 2.99 9.88
CA ALA A 33 -2.31 1.75 9.09
C ALA A 33 -1.16 0.73 9.21
N LEU A 34 -0.03 0.91 8.51
CA LEU A 34 0.98 -0.13 8.32
C LEU A 34 1.64 -0.65 9.60
N ILE A 35 2.17 0.26 10.44
CA ILE A 35 2.84 -0.15 11.67
C ILE A 35 1.86 -0.84 12.65
N PRO A 36 0.67 -0.27 12.95
CA PRO A 36 -0.33 -0.96 13.76
C PRO A 36 -0.73 -2.32 13.20
N ALA A 37 -0.93 -2.42 11.87
CA ALA A 37 -1.28 -3.67 11.22
C ALA A 37 -0.21 -4.75 11.42
N LEU A 38 1.07 -4.40 11.30
CA LEU A 38 2.17 -5.31 11.59
C LEU A 38 2.18 -5.73 13.06
N ILE A 39 2.11 -4.77 14.00
CA ILE A 39 2.11 -5.03 15.44
C ILE A 39 0.99 -6.00 15.82
N ASP A 40 -0.23 -5.74 15.34
CA ASP A 40 -1.39 -6.55 15.67
C ASP A 40 -1.35 -7.93 15.00
N ALA A 41 -0.84 -8.02 13.77
CA ALA A 41 -0.61 -9.30 13.10
C ALA A 41 0.43 -10.17 13.85
N THR A 42 1.36 -9.55 14.58
CA THR A 42 2.41 -10.23 15.36
C THR A 42 2.18 -10.22 16.87
N SER A 43 0.96 -9.90 17.33
CA SER A 43 0.68 -9.68 18.75
C SER A 43 0.62 -10.95 19.62
N SER A 44 0.41 -12.13 19.01
CA SER A 44 0.45 -13.42 19.70
C SER A 44 1.44 -14.37 19.04
N ASP A 45 2.15 -15.16 19.86
CA ASP A 45 3.15 -16.13 19.39
C ASP A 45 2.52 -17.15 18.41
N SER A 46 1.27 -17.54 18.65
CA SER A 46 0.50 -18.41 17.76
C SER A 46 0.36 -17.89 16.33
N ASN A 47 0.43 -16.58 16.10
CA ASN A 47 0.34 -15.99 14.76
C ASN A 47 1.64 -16.11 13.96
N LEU A 48 2.73 -16.52 14.61
CA LEU A 48 4.08 -16.61 14.05
C LEU A 48 4.63 -18.04 14.07
N GLU A 49 4.12 -18.93 14.94
CA GLU A 49 4.61 -20.32 15.04
C GLU A 49 4.59 -21.07 13.70
N GLU A 50 3.56 -20.86 12.89
CA GLU A 50 3.39 -21.51 11.58
C GLU A 50 3.77 -20.59 10.40
N GLU A 51 4.29 -19.38 10.63
CA GLU A 51 4.64 -18.44 9.57
C GLU A 51 5.96 -18.86 8.87
N PRO A 52 5.93 -19.25 7.58
CA PRO A 52 7.14 -19.66 6.87
C PRO A 52 8.00 -18.47 6.42
N GLY A 53 7.46 -17.25 6.43
CA GLY A 53 8.09 -16.04 5.93
C GLY A 53 8.56 -15.07 7.02
N ILE A 54 9.02 -13.90 6.57
CA ILE A 54 9.33 -12.76 7.44
C ILE A 54 8.36 -11.63 7.11
N ARG A 55 7.67 -11.12 8.13
CA ARG A 55 6.86 -9.92 8.03
C ARG A 55 7.74 -8.71 8.29
N MET A 56 7.78 -7.77 7.35
CA MET A 56 8.66 -6.60 7.40
C MET A 56 7.92 -5.35 6.94
N VAL A 57 8.18 -4.23 7.62
CA VAL A 57 7.82 -2.89 7.17
C VAL A 57 9.09 -2.07 7.04
N ALA A 58 9.30 -1.45 5.88
CA ALA A 58 10.39 -0.51 5.64
C ALA A 58 9.79 0.86 5.30
N LEU A 59 10.27 1.89 5.99
CA LEU A 59 9.85 3.28 5.77
C LEU A 59 11.05 4.07 5.25
N PHE A 60 10.89 4.70 4.08
CA PHE A 60 11.96 5.41 3.40
C PHE A 60 11.78 6.92 3.51
N ASP A 61 12.90 7.62 3.52
CA ASP A 61 12.96 9.07 3.36
C ASP A 61 13.20 9.42 1.88
N HIS A 62 13.13 10.70 1.54
CA HIS A 62 13.51 11.23 0.22
C HIS A 62 12.73 10.69 -0.98
N GLU A 63 11.56 10.10 -0.78
CA GLU A 63 10.68 9.66 -1.88
C GLU A 63 10.37 10.85 -2.82
N GLU A 64 9.95 11.96 -2.24
CA GLU A 64 9.54 13.21 -2.90
C GLU A 64 10.66 13.93 -3.68
N CYS A 65 11.92 13.52 -3.48
CA CYS A 65 13.07 14.02 -4.23
C CYS A 65 13.77 12.92 -5.06
N GLY A 66 13.07 11.80 -5.30
CA GLY A 66 13.48 10.75 -6.23
C GLY A 66 14.16 9.53 -5.60
N SER A 67 14.15 9.40 -4.27
CA SER A 67 14.68 8.24 -3.50
C SER A 67 16.18 7.95 -3.63
N ASN A 68 16.95 8.78 -4.33
CA ASN A 68 18.39 8.60 -4.55
C ASN A 68 19.22 9.15 -3.38
N SER A 69 19.19 8.44 -2.26
CA SER A 69 19.97 8.77 -1.06
C SER A 69 20.28 7.51 -0.26
N ALA A 70 21.11 7.62 0.78
CA ALA A 70 21.44 6.47 1.64
C ALA A 70 20.21 5.90 2.39
N GLN A 71 19.23 6.75 2.70
CA GLN A 71 18.00 6.38 3.41
C GLN A 71 16.74 6.30 2.51
N GLY A 72 16.90 6.51 1.21
CA GLY A 72 15.81 6.41 0.24
C GLY A 72 15.64 5.00 -0.32
N ALA A 73 14.55 4.75 -1.02
CA ALA A 73 14.25 3.43 -1.59
C ALA A 73 15.24 2.99 -2.68
N GLY A 74 16.01 3.92 -3.27
CA GLY A 74 17.10 3.61 -4.20
C GLY A 74 18.38 3.13 -3.53
N SER A 75 18.41 3.05 -2.21
CA SER A 75 19.58 2.59 -1.45
C SER A 75 19.61 1.07 -1.30
N PRO A 76 20.79 0.47 -1.02
CA PRO A 76 20.92 -0.97 -0.83
C PRO A 76 20.31 -1.47 0.49
N VAL A 77 19.74 -0.60 1.33
CA VAL A 77 19.35 -0.92 2.72
C VAL A 77 18.45 -2.14 2.84
N VAL A 78 17.49 -2.33 1.94
CA VAL A 78 16.59 -3.48 1.97
C VAL A 78 17.33 -4.76 1.61
N LEU A 79 18.13 -4.73 0.53
CA LEU A 79 18.90 -5.88 0.11
C LEU A 79 19.93 -6.28 1.18
N ASP A 80 20.59 -5.30 1.80
CA ASP A 80 21.53 -5.52 2.90
C ASP A 80 20.82 -6.10 4.13
N ALA A 81 19.61 -5.63 4.45
CA ALA A 81 18.81 -6.19 5.54
C ALA A 81 18.42 -7.65 5.25
N LEU A 82 17.89 -7.95 4.06
CA LEU A 82 17.55 -9.31 3.64
C LEU A 82 18.78 -10.23 3.65
N SER A 83 19.92 -9.75 3.16
CA SER A 83 21.20 -10.47 3.17
C SER A 83 21.64 -10.80 4.60
N ARG A 84 21.61 -9.84 5.52
CA ARG A 84 21.97 -10.06 6.92
C ARG A 84 21.02 -11.03 7.62
N ILE A 85 19.71 -10.90 7.39
CA ILE A 85 18.71 -11.78 8.00
C ILE A 85 18.89 -13.21 7.50
N THR A 86 18.97 -13.40 6.18
CA THR A 86 19.15 -14.74 5.58
C THR A 86 20.49 -15.37 5.97
N TYR A 87 21.55 -14.58 6.06
CA TYR A 87 22.84 -15.03 6.58
C TYR A 87 22.74 -15.52 8.03
N SER A 88 21.97 -14.86 8.89
CA SER A 88 21.75 -15.31 10.27
C SER A 88 21.03 -16.66 10.36
N PHE A 89 20.15 -16.99 9.41
CA PHE A 89 19.48 -18.30 9.37
C PHE A 89 20.35 -19.41 8.78
N SER A 90 21.09 -19.11 7.70
CA SER A 90 21.90 -20.11 7.01
C SER A 90 23.10 -19.48 6.29
N PRO A 91 24.25 -19.34 6.99
CA PRO A 91 25.49 -18.86 6.38
C PRO A 91 25.91 -19.75 5.20
N ASN A 92 26.35 -19.14 4.09
CA ASN A 92 26.84 -19.82 2.86
C ASN A 92 25.78 -20.60 2.06
N SER A 93 24.50 -20.26 2.19
CA SER A 93 23.41 -20.82 1.38
C SER A 93 22.93 -19.85 0.31
N LYS A 94 22.28 -20.36 -0.76
CA LYS A 94 21.52 -19.55 -1.74
C LYS A 94 20.14 -19.11 -1.20
N LEU A 95 20.05 -18.82 0.11
CA LEU A 95 18.79 -18.54 0.77
C LEU A 95 18.25 -17.16 0.39
N LEU A 96 19.13 -16.17 0.19
CA LEU A 96 18.72 -14.83 -0.24
C LEU A 96 17.97 -14.85 -1.57
N GLU A 97 18.52 -15.53 -2.57
CA GLU A 97 17.93 -15.61 -3.90
C GLU A 97 16.57 -16.33 -3.86
N LYS A 98 16.48 -17.41 -3.08
CA LYS A 98 15.21 -18.12 -2.86
C LYS A 98 14.20 -17.26 -2.11
N ALA A 99 14.64 -16.50 -1.11
CA ALA A 99 13.79 -15.62 -0.33
C ALA A 99 13.22 -14.49 -1.20
N VAL A 100 14.06 -13.85 -2.05
CA VAL A 100 13.62 -12.82 -2.99
C VAL A 100 12.53 -13.36 -3.93
N GLN A 101 12.70 -14.55 -4.50
CA GLN A 101 11.72 -15.15 -5.40
C GLN A 101 10.38 -15.49 -4.71
N LYS A 102 10.43 -15.81 -3.41
CA LYS A 102 9.24 -16.07 -2.58
C LYS A 102 8.67 -14.84 -1.89
N SER A 103 9.31 -13.67 -2.06
CA SER A 103 8.88 -12.44 -1.41
C SER A 103 7.82 -11.72 -2.21
N PHE A 104 7.05 -10.89 -1.51
CA PHE A 104 6.07 -9.98 -2.09
C PHE A 104 6.15 -8.64 -1.37
N LEU A 105 6.12 -7.56 -2.13
CA LEU A 105 6.19 -6.19 -1.62
C LEU A 105 4.88 -5.46 -1.88
N VAL A 106 4.33 -4.87 -0.83
CA VAL A 106 3.23 -3.89 -0.94
C VAL A 106 3.84 -2.50 -0.85
N SER A 107 3.97 -1.84 -2.00
CA SER A 107 4.35 -0.43 -2.10
C SER A 107 3.13 0.43 -1.74
N ALA A 108 3.10 0.87 -0.49
CA ALA A 108 1.99 1.64 0.07
C ALA A 108 2.29 3.13 -0.03
N ASP A 109 1.60 3.78 -0.96
CA ASP A 109 1.67 5.22 -1.20
C ASP A 109 0.30 5.75 -1.65
N MET A 110 -0.06 6.97 -1.27
CA MET A 110 -1.40 7.54 -1.44
C MET A 110 -1.88 7.52 -2.92
N ALA A 111 -3.19 7.58 -3.12
CA ALA A 111 -3.81 7.58 -4.45
C ALA A 111 -4.68 8.83 -4.67
N HIS A 112 -4.84 9.26 -5.93
CA HIS A 112 -5.69 10.41 -6.26
C HIS A 112 -7.18 10.01 -6.28
N ALA A 113 -7.96 10.54 -5.34
CA ALA A 113 -9.41 10.47 -5.40
C ALA A 113 -9.96 11.33 -6.55
N LEU A 114 -11.12 10.94 -7.10
CA LEU A 114 -11.85 11.73 -8.10
C LEU A 114 -12.16 13.12 -7.51
N HIS A 115 -11.61 14.15 -8.13
CA HIS A 115 -11.85 15.51 -7.69
C HIS A 115 -13.13 16.06 -8.33
N PRO A 116 -14.17 16.46 -7.54
CA PRO A 116 -15.47 16.83 -8.09
C PRO A 116 -15.43 18.06 -9.02
N ASN A 117 -14.49 18.97 -8.80
CA ASN A 117 -14.30 20.15 -9.67
C ASN A 117 -13.38 19.90 -10.88
N TYR A 118 -12.72 18.75 -10.96
CA TYR A 118 -11.73 18.42 -11.99
C TYR A 118 -11.87 16.95 -12.42
N MET A 119 -13.11 16.51 -12.62
CA MET A 119 -13.41 15.10 -12.94
C MET A 119 -12.78 14.64 -14.25
N ASP A 120 -12.54 15.58 -15.17
CA ASP A 120 -11.84 15.36 -16.44
C ASP A 120 -10.38 14.94 -16.27
N ARG A 121 -9.78 15.07 -15.08
CA ARG A 121 -8.41 14.63 -14.81
C ARG A 121 -8.28 13.12 -14.56
N HIS A 122 -9.38 12.41 -14.36
CA HIS A 122 -9.40 10.96 -14.14
C HIS A 122 -9.81 10.23 -15.41
N GLU A 123 -9.36 8.98 -15.53
CA GLU A 123 -9.86 8.07 -16.55
C GLU A 123 -11.33 7.68 -16.22
N GLU A 124 -12.17 7.52 -17.25
CA GLU A 124 -13.63 7.38 -17.08
C GLU A 124 -14.04 6.17 -16.23
N ASN A 125 -13.34 5.05 -16.37
CA ASN A 125 -13.60 3.79 -15.67
C ASN A 125 -12.76 3.61 -14.40
N HIS A 126 -11.76 4.47 -14.15
CA HIS A 126 -10.84 4.37 -13.02
C HIS A 126 -10.89 5.64 -12.16
N GLN A 127 -11.97 5.78 -11.40
CA GLN A 127 -12.28 6.97 -10.59
C GLN A 127 -12.36 6.62 -9.10
N PRO A 128 -11.23 6.53 -8.37
CA PRO A 128 -11.24 6.23 -6.95
C PRO A 128 -12.08 7.22 -6.16
N LYS A 129 -12.97 6.71 -5.32
CA LYS A 129 -13.83 7.50 -4.44
C LYS A 129 -13.31 7.41 -3.01
N LEU A 130 -13.48 8.49 -2.26
CA LEU A 130 -13.33 8.47 -0.81
C LEU A 130 -14.31 7.45 -0.21
N HIS A 131 -13.92 6.81 0.89
CA HIS A 131 -14.65 5.71 1.56
C HIS A 131 -14.78 4.43 0.72
N GLY A 132 -14.09 4.34 -0.41
CA GLY A 132 -14.14 3.20 -1.31
C GLY A 132 -13.07 2.14 -1.04
N GLY A 133 -12.21 2.32 -0.03
CA GLY A 133 -11.14 1.39 0.28
C GLY A 133 -9.85 1.63 -0.53
N LEU A 134 -8.88 0.73 -0.33
CA LEU A 134 -7.56 0.84 -0.94
C LEU A 134 -7.64 0.77 -2.46
N VAL A 135 -6.86 1.64 -3.09
CA VAL A 135 -6.77 1.77 -4.54
C VAL A 135 -5.55 0.99 -5.02
N ILE A 136 -5.76 0.03 -5.92
CA ILE A 136 -4.69 -0.69 -6.63
C ILE A 136 -4.27 0.16 -7.83
N LYS A 137 -3.02 0.64 -7.82
CA LYS A 137 -2.49 1.58 -8.81
C LYS A 137 -1.81 0.80 -9.94
N GLN A 138 -2.26 1.00 -11.17
CA GLN A 138 -1.73 0.33 -12.36
C GLN A 138 -1.26 1.35 -13.38
N ASN A 139 -0.11 1.08 -14.00
CA ASN A 139 0.41 1.90 -15.09
C ASN A 139 1.25 1.07 -16.07
N ALA A 140 0.89 1.09 -17.35
CA ALA A 140 1.57 0.31 -18.38
C ALA A 140 3.06 0.67 -18.54
N ASN A 141 3.45 1.92 -18.24
CA ASN A 141 4.84 2.39 -18.29
C ASN A 141 5.63 2.10 -17.01
N GLN A 142 5.13 1.22 -16.13
CA GLN A 142 5.77 0.84 -14.87
C GLN A 142 6.08 2.04 -13.95
N ARG A 143 5.20 3.05 -13.96
CA ARG A 143 5.17 4.10 -12.91
C ARG A 143 4.70 3.54 -11.56
N TYR A 144 3.98 2.43 -11.64
CA TYR A 144 3.60 1.54 -10.55
C TYR A 144 4.05 0.13 -10.96
N ALA A 145 4.57 -0.67 -10.04
CA ALA A 145 5.08 -2.02 -10.29
C ALA A 145 3.99 -3.09 -10.36
N THR A 146 2.73 -2.71 -10.11
CA THR A 146 1.58 -3.61 -10.13
C THR A 146 1.42 -4.31 -11.48
N ASN A 147 1.17 -5.62 -11.44
CA ASN A 147 0.77 -6.42 -12.60
C ASN A 147 -0.46 -7.29 -12.28
N ALA A 148 -0.88 -8.13 -13.23
CA ALA A 148 -2.06 -8.97 -13.07
C ALA A 148 -1.96 -9.95 -11.88
N VAL A 149 -0.79 -10.57 -11.67
CA VAL A 149 -0.57 -11.51 -10.57
C VAL A 149 -0.55 -10.78 -9.23
N THR A 150 0.18 -9.67 -9.13
CA THR A 150 0.33 -8.95 -7.86
C THR A 150 -0.96 -8.26 -7.43
N SER A 151 -1.73 -7.74 -8.38
CA SER A 151 -3.09 -7.24 -8.11
C SER A 151 -4.06 -8.35 -7.72
N PHE A 152 -4.00 -9.54 -8.34
CA PHE A 152 -4.85 -10.67 -7.98
C PHE A 152 -4.64 -11.08 -6.51
N ILE A 153 -3.39 -11.29 -6.08
CA ILE A 153 -3.06 -11.66 -4.70
C ILE A 153 -3.66 -10.66 -3.71
N PHE A 154 -3.47 -9.36 -3.98
CA PHE A 154 -3.97 -8.30 -3.12
C PHE A 154 -5.51 -8.27 -3.06
N ARG A 155 -6.19 -8.47 -4.19
CA ARG A 155 -7.66 -8.54 -4.23
C ARG A 155 -8.22 -9.76 -3.52
N GLU A 156 -7.57 -10.90 -3.66
CA GLU A 156 -8.03 -12.15 -3.06
C GLU A 156 -8.00 -12.07 -1.53
N ILE A 157 -6.97 -11.44 -0.97
CA ILE A 157 -6.88 -11.13 0.46
C ILE A 157 -8.02 -10.16 0.86
N ALA A 158 -8.27 -9.11 0.08
CA ALA A 158 -9.40 -8.22 0.32
C ALA A 158 -10.75 -8.96 0.35
N SER A 159 -10.98 -9.84 -0.63
CA SER A 159 -12.20 -10.62 -0.82
C SER A 159 -12.48 -11.51 0.40
N LYS A 160 -11.48 -12.26 0.86
CA LYS A 160 -11.58 -13.10 2.07
C LYS A 160 -12.01 -12.35 3.32
N HIS A 161 -11.65 -11.07 3.42
CA HIS A 161 -11.95 -10.20 4.57
C HIS A 161 -13.10 -9.22 4.33
N ASN A 162 -13.81 -9.32 3.20
CA ASN A 162 -14.89 -8.39 2.80
C ASN A 162 -14.44 -6.91 2.79
N LEU A 163 -13.19 -6.64 2.37
CA LEU A 163 -12.63 -5.30 2.31
C LEU A 163 -12.82 -4.69 0.91
N PRO A 164 -13.29 -3.43 0.83
CA PRO A 164 -13.46 -2.77 -0.46
C PRO A 164 -12.09 -2.40 -1.06
N VAL A 165 -11.99 -2.55 -2.37
CA VAL A 165 -10.81 -2.16 -3.17
C VAL A 165 -11.27 -1.45 -4.44
N GLN A 166 -10.42 -0.57 -4.94
CA GLN A 166 -10.66 0.23 -6.14
C GLN A 166 -9.48 0.14 -7.09
N ASP A 167 -9.66 0.65 -8.31
CA ASP A 167 -8.62 0.70 -9.31
C ASP A 167 -8.29 2.13 -9.71
N PHE A 168 -7.01 2.35 -9.99
CA PHE A 168 -6.53 3.60 -10.56
C PHE A 168 -5.60 3.32 -11.74
N VAL A 169 -5.94 3.93 -12.86
CA VAL A 169 -5.12 4.03 -14.06
C VAL A 169 -5.17 5.49 -14.48
N VAL A 170 -4.02 6.05 -14.84
CA VAL A 170 -3.96 7.40 -15.40
C VAL A 170 -4.49 7.39 -16.83
N ARG A 171 -5.11 8.48 -17.29
CA ARG A 171 -5.43 8.65 -18.71
C ARG A 171 -4.16 8.52 -19.56
N ASN A 172 -4.28 7.89 -20.72
CA ASN A 172 -3.14 7.65 -21.62
C ASN A 172 -2.49 8.95 -22.15
N ASP A 173 -3.22 10.06 -22.17
CA ASP A 173 -2.74 11.38 -22.58
C ASP A 173 -2.15 12.21 -21.43
N MET A 174 -2.04 11.64 -20.22
CA MET A 174 -1.49 12.29 -19.04
C MET A 174 -0.35 11.47 -18.43
N ALA A 175 0.67 12.17 -17.94
CA ALA A 175 1.72 11.56 -17.13
C ALA A 175 1.26 11.38 -15.68
N CYS A 176 1.89 10.44 -14.97
CA CYS A 176 1.77 10.29 -13.52
C CYS A 176 3.16 10.26 -12.89
N GLY A 177 3.21 10.58 -11.59
CA GLY A 177 4.40 10.34 -10.76
C GLY A 177 4.73 8.85 -10.68
N SER A 178 5.97 8.56 -10.32
CA SER A 178 6.40 7.20 -9.96
C SER A 178 6.42 7.07 -8.43
N THR A 179 6.38 5.85 -7.92
CA THR A 179 6.53 5.54 -6.50
C THR A 179 7.87 4.85 -6.24
N ILE A 180 8.09 4.44 -4.99
CA ILE A 180 9.16 3.51 -4.61
C ILE A 180 8.98 2.08 -5.14
N GLY A 181 7.78 1.71 -5.57
CA GLY A 181 7.44 0.34 -6.00
C GLY A 181 8.33 -0.14 -7.14
N PRO A 182 8.38 0.57 -8.29
CA PRO A 182 9.29 0.24 -9.39
C PRO A 182 10.78 0.26 -9.00
N ILE A 183 11.19 1.14 -8.09
CA ILE A 183 12.58 1.24 -7.62
C ILE A 183 12.99 -0.04 -6.90
N LEU A 184 12.18 -0.50 -5.95
CA LEU A 184 12.45 -1.72 -5.18
C LEU A 184 12.25 -2.98 -6.02
N ALA A 185 11.21 -3.02 -6.86
CA ALA A 185 10.93 -4.15 -7.74
C ALA A 185 12.08 -4.40 -8.71
N SER A 186 12.59 -3.36 -9.37
CA SER A 186 13.71 -3.47 -10.31
C SER A 186 15.07 -3.62 -9.63
N GLY A 187 15.28 -2.99 -8.47
CA GLY A 187 16.53 -3.05 -7.73
C GLY A 187 16.78 -4.37 -7.02
N ILE A 188 15.72 -5.04 -6.54
CA ILE A 188 15.81 -6.26 -5.71
C ILE A 188 15.25 -7.48 -6.43
N GLY A 189 14.29 -7.31 -7.35
CA GLY A 189 13.62 -8.41 -8.04
C GLY A 189 12.45 -9.02 -7.27
N ILE A 190 11.77 -8.23 -6.42
CA ILE A 190 10.61 -8.67 -5.65
C ILE A 190 9.31 -8.32 -6.38
N ARG A 191 8.38 -9.27 -6.47
CA ARG A 191 7.01 -9.03 -6.98
C ARG A 191 6.34 -7.96 -6.13
N THR A 192 5.86 -6.90 -6.79
CA THR A 192 5.38 -5.70 -6.09
C THR A 192 3.97 -5.30 -6.54
N VAL A 193 3.14 -4.88 -5.59
CA VAL A 193 1.86 -4.19 -5.85
C VAL A 193 1.94 -2.78 -5.28
N ASP A 194 1.51 -1.79 -6.06
CA ASP A 194 1.38 -0.41 -5.61
C ASP A 194 -0.08 -0.12 -5.22
N VAL A 195 -0.27 0.30 -3.97
CA VAL A 195 -1.60 0.58 -3.41
C VAL A 195 -1.62 1.85 -2.58
N GLY A 196 -2.77 2.50 -2.49
CA GLY A 196 -2.92 3.76 -1.77
C GLY A 196 -4.33 4.00 -1.27
N ALA A 197 -4.47 4.64 -0.12
CA ALA A 197 -5.75 5.22 0.26
C ALA A 197 -6.06 6.43 -0.66
N PRO A 198 -7.31 6.65 -1.08
CA PRO A 198 -7.66 7.78 -1.92
C PRO A 198 -7.60 9.09 -1.12
N GLN A 199 -7.01 10.13 -1.71
CA GLN A 199 -6.92 11.47 -1.15
C GLN A 199 -7.15 12.57 -2.18
N LEU A 200 -7.50 13.75 -1.69
CA LEU A 200 -7.56 14.99 -2.44
C LEU A 200 -6.45 15.95 -2.00
N SER A 201 -6.06 16.81 -2.95
CA SER A 201 -5.06 17.86 -2.75
C SER A 201 -3.67 17.33 -2.39
N MET A 202 -3.25 16.21 -2.97
CA MET A 202 -1.90 15.64 -2.80
C MET A 202 -0.80 16.70 -2.95
N HIS A 203 0.18 16.68 -2.04
CA HIS A 203 1.29 17.65 -1.89
C HIS A 203 0.88 19.07 -1.44
N SER A 204 -0.38 19.28 -1.06
CA SER A 204 -0.81 20.51 -0.39
C SER A 204 -0.26 20.59 1.03
N ILE A 205 -0.11 21.82 1.57
CA ILE A 205 0.13 22.02 3.00
C ILE A 205 -1.00 21.46 3.88
N ARG A 206 -2.19 21.25 3.30
CA ARG A 206 -3.32 20.54 3.91
C ARG A 206 -3.99 19.65 2.87
N GLU A 207 -3.91 18.35 3.10
CA GLU A 207 -4.47 17.30 2.26
C GLU A 207 -5.74 16.75 2.93
N MET A 208 -6.54 16.00 2.18
CA MET A 208 -7.79 15.43 2.69
C MET A 208 -7.95 13.97 2.25
N CYS A 209 -8.23 13.07 3.20
CA CYS A 209 -8.64 11.70 2.93
C CYS A 209 -9.89 11.35 3.75
N ALA A 210 -10.52 10.21 3.44
CA ALA A 210 -11.66 9.72 4.22
C ALA A 210 -11.19 8.98 5.48
N VAL A 211 -11.98 9.06 6.55
CA VAL A 211 -11.68 8.34 7.80
C VAL A 211 -11.79 6.83 7.63
N ASP A 212 -12.76 6.37 6.84
CA ASP A 212 -12.97 4.93 6.62
C ASP A 212 -11.82 4.31 5.83
N ASP A 213 -11.21 5.05 4.90
CA ASP A 213 -10.07 4.56 4.12
C ASP A 213 -8.82 4.31 4.97
N VAL A 214 -8.68 5.01 6.10
CA VAL A 214 -7.64 4.73 7.10
C VAL A 214 -7.88 3.35 7.73
N LYS A 215 -9.12 3.09 8.15
CA LYS A 215 -9.51 1.79 8.71
C LYS A 215 -9.37 0.67 7.68
N TYR A 216 -9.86 0.87 6.45
CA TYR A 216 -9.73 -0.12 5.38
C TYR A 216 -8.26 -0.43 5.08
N SER A 217 -7.39 0.58 5.09
CA SER A 217 -5.94 0.37 4.92
C SER A 217 -5.36 -0.50 6.04
N TYR A 218 -5.67 -0.18 7.30
CA TYR A 218 -5.23 -0.97 8.46
C TYR A 218 -5.69 -2.43 8.36
N GLU A 219 -6.99 -2.67 8.16
CA GLU A 219 -7.55 -4.03 8.10
C GLU A 219 -6.95 -4.82 6.94
N HIS A 220 -6.75 -4.18 5.78
CA HIS A 220 -6.17 -4.84 4.63
C HIS A 220 -4.70 -5.21 4.84
N PHE A 221 -3.88 -4.30 5.36
CA PHE A 221 -2.48 -4.63 5.64
C PHE A 221 -2.34 -5.72 6.71
N LYS A 222 -3.22 -5.72 7.71
CA LYS A 222 -3.25 -6.77 8.73
C LYS A 222 -3.60 -8.12 8.11
N ALA A 223 -4.65 -8.17 7.29
CA ALA A 223 -5.04 -9.35 6.53
C ALA A 223 -3.90 -9.83 5.62
N PHE A 224 -3.20 -8.90 4.95
CA PHE A 224 -2.05 -9.23 4.12
C PHE A 224 -0.94 -9.93 4.91
N PHE A 225 -0.57 -9.39 6.07
CA PHE A 225 0.44 -10.03 6.92
C PHE A 225 0.03 -11.42 7.40
N GLN A 226 -1.26 -11.68 7.61
CA GLN A 226 -1.76 -12.95 8.11
C GLN A 226 -1.95 -14.02 7.03
N GLU A 227 -2.36 -13.63 5.82
CA GLU A 227 -2.86 -14.56 4.80
C GLU A 227 -1.90 -14.77 3.63
N PHE A 228 -0.96 -13.85 3.39
CA PHE A 228 -0.13 -13.84 2.18
C PHE A 228 0.59 -15.18 1.94
N SER A 229 1.32 -15.68 2.93
CA SER A 229 2.15 -16.89 2.80
C SER A 229 1.33 -18.12 2.41
N LEU A 230 0.13 -18.26 2.98
CA LEU A 230 -0.79 -19.37 2.68
C LEU A 230 -1.41 -19.23 1.29
N LEU A 231 -1.77 -18.01 0.90
CA LEU A 231 -2.34 -17.76 -0.42
C LEU A 231 -1.30 -17.98 -1.53
N ASP A 232 -0.11 -17.42 -1.39
CA ASP A 232 0.95 -17.48 -2.40
C ASP A 232 1.43 -18.92 -2.65
N ALA A 233 1.42 -19.77 -1.63
CA ALA A 233 1.73 -21.20 -1.77
C ALA A 233 0.78 -21.97 -2.70
N ASN A 234 -0.42 -21.43 -2.95
CA ASN A 234 -1.43 -22.02 -3.83
C ASN A 234 -1.45 -21.41 -5.24
N ILE A 235 -0.58 -20.46 -5.54
CA ILE A 235 -0.54 -19.74 -6.82
C ILE A 235 0.61 -20.27 -7.67
N VAL A 236 0.29 -20.66 -8.91
CA VAL A 236 1.27 -21.10 -9.91
C VAL A 236 1.11 -20.22 -11.14
N VAL A 237 2.12 -19.39 -11.41
CA VAL A 237 2.10 -18.39 -12.50
C VAL A 237 3.28 -18.52 -13.46
N ASP A 238 4.39 -19.11 -13.01
CA ASP A 238 5.56 -19.43 -13.82
C ASP A 238 5.74 -20.95 -13.86
N ILE A 239 5.89 -21.52 -15.06
CA ILE A 239 6.09 -22.96 -15.33
C ILE A 239 7.57 -23.24 -15.59
#